data_AF-A0A6B2UJ16-F1
#
_entry.id   AF-A0A6B2UJ16-F1
#
_cell.length_a   1.000
_cell.length_b   1.000
_cell.length_c   1.000
_cell.angle_alpha   90.00
_cell.angle_beta   90.00
_cell.angle_gamma   90.00
#
_symmetry.space_group_name_H-M   'P 1'
#
loop_
_entity.id
_entity.type
_entity.pdbx_description
1 polymer ?
#
loop_
_entity_poly.entity_id
_entity_poly.type
_entity_poly.pdbx_seq_one_letter_code
_entity_poly.pdbx_strand_id
1 'polypeptide(L)'
;VDELFPAEAPGRGVPDLRHWPGPAPTLAVDLHGTGPESHRALAALSPTRLLSYAGAHPPRSRGDDHERVLWCRLLTAHGIPADPADLRLAPPPVPSPAPGAVVVHPGANAPAREWPAERYAEVIRALRADGRRVVVTGGPDEKDLVAGLGRAAGLRGEDLFPGTLSFGPLAALLSRAALLLSSDTGPAHLAAACGTPSVTLFGPVPPWR
;
A
#
# COMPACT_ATOMS: atom_id res chain seq x y z
N VAL A 1 -5.26 13.09 -9.86
CA VAL A 1 -6.42 12.87 -8.99
C VAL A 1 -6.67 14.20 -8.34
N ASP A 2 -7.80 14.83 -8.65
CA ASP A 2 -8.11 16.15 -8.12
C ASP A 2 -8.66 16.03 -6.69
N GLU A 3 -9.41 14.97 -6.39
CA GLU A 3 -9.90 14.64 -5.05
C GLU A 3 -9.97 13.12 -4.83
N LEU A 4 -9.79 12.68 -3.58
CA LEU A 4 -9.95 11.30 -3.13
C LEU A 4 -10.94 11.26 -1.97
N PHE A 5 -11.98 10.42 -2.08
CA PHE A 5 -12.97 10.23 -1.03
C PHE A 5 -12.76 8.88 -0.34
N PRO A 6 -12.05 8.85 0.79
CA PRO A 6 -11.79 7.62 1.51
C PRO A 6 -13.06 7.07 2.18
N ALA A 7 -13.21 5.75 2.19
CA ALA A 7 -14.27 5.07 2.91
C ALA A 7 -13.84 4.85 4.37
N GLU A 8 -13.97 5.89 5.19
CA GLU A 8 -13.35 5.97 6.53
C GLU A 8 -14.24 5.50 7.68
N ALA A 9 -15.52 5.19 7.45
CA ALA A 9 -16.41 4.78 8.53
C ALA A 9 -16.08 3.34 9.01
N PRO A 10 -16.35 3.00 10.30
CA PRO A 10 -16.27 1.63 10.78
C PRO A 10 -17.07 0.69 9.86
N GLY A 11 -16.41 -0.36 9.35
CA GLY A 11 -17.01 -1.25 8.35
C GLY A 11 -16.90 -0.77 6.90
N ARG A 12 -15.99 0.16 6.59
CA ARG A 12 -15.74 0.67 5.21
C ARG A 12 -16.94 1.43 4.63
N GLY A 13 -17.64 2.22 5.46
CA GLY A 13 -18.80 2.98 4.98
C GLY A 13 -18.42 4.04 3.94
N VAL A 14 -19.26 4.16 2.91
CA VAL A 14 -19.08 5.09 1.79
C VAL A 14 -19.50 6.52 2.21
N PRO A 15 -18.69 7.55 1.93
CA PRO A 15 -19.02 8.92 2.27
C PRO A 15 -20.22 9.44 1.46
N ASP A 16 -21.02 10.32 2.06
CA ASP A 16 -22.09 11.01 1.37
C ASP A 16 -21.54 12.17 0.53
N LEU A 17 -21.57 12.00 -0.80
CA LEU A 17 -21.01 12.97 -1.75
C LEU A 17 -22.05 13.97 -2.27
N ARG A 18 -23.30 13.95 -1.80
CA ARG A 18 -24.36 14.89 -2.23
C ARG A 18 -24.05 16.35 -1.93
N HIS A 19 -23.12 16.61 -1.00
CA HIS A 19 -22.69 17.95 -0.59
C HIS A 19 -21.41 18.43 -1.28
N TRP A 20 -20.99 17.76 -2.36
CA TRP A 20 -19.83 18.16 -3.15
C TRP A 20 -19.93 19.63 -3.59
N PRO A 21 -18.98 20.50 -3.19
CA PRO A 21 -19.07 21.94 -3.44
C PRO A 21 -18.59 22.33 -4.84
N GLY A 22 -17.93 21.42 -5.56
CA GLY A 22 -17.38 21.66 -6.88
C GLY A 22 -18.39 21.42 -8.01
N PRO A 23 -18.02 21.72 -9.27
CA PRO A 23 -18.81 21.33 -10.43
C PRO A 23 -18.85 19.81 -10.57
N ALA A 24 -19.82 19.31 -11.35
CA ALA A 24 -19.89 17.90 -11.72
C ALA A 24 -18.55 17.44 -12.35
N PRO A 25 -17.92 16.36 -11.86
CA PRO A 25 -16.61 15.97 -12.33
C PRO A 25 -16.69 15.33 -13.72
N THR A 26 -15.66 15.55 -14.54
CA THR A 26 -15.58 14.89 -15.86
C THR A 26 -15.43 13.37 -15.73
N LEU A 27 -14.77 12.90 -14.69
CA LEU A 27 -14.51 11.48 -14.42
C LEU A 27 -14.68 11.17 -12.93
N ALA A 28 -15.45 10.14 -12.63
CA ALA A 28 -15.52 9.52 -11.31
C ALA A 28 -15.10 8.04 -11.41
N VAL A 29 -14.36 7.54 -10.43
CA VAL A 29 -13.84 6.16 -10.40
C VAL A 29 -14.18 5.51 -9.07
N ASP A 30 -14.89 4.38 -9.11
CA ASP A 30 -15.19 3.59 -7.92
C ASP A 30 -14.05 2.61 -7.63
N LEU A 31 -13.31 2.87 -6.55
CA LEU A 31 -12.21 2.03 -6.07
C LEU A 31 -12.61 1.17 -4.86
N HIS A 32 -13.89 1.12 -4.50
CA HIS A 32 -14.37 0.50 -3.27
C HIS A 32 -14.89 -0.94 -3.47
N GLY A 33 -15.45 -1.24 -4.65
CA GLY A 33 -15.91 -2.59 -4.99
C GLY A 33 -17.13 -2.59 -5.92
N THR A 34 -17.98 -3.61 -5.78
CA THR A 34 -19.20 -3.79 -6.58
C THR A 34 -20.48 -3.40 -5.83
N GLY A 35 -20.36 -2.83 -4.64
CA GLY A 35 -21.49 -2.46 -3.79
C GLY A 35 -22.27 -1.27 -4.36
N PRO A 36 -23.61 -1.24 -4.23
CA PRO A 36 -24.42 -0.14 -4.75
C PRO A 36 -24.14 1.19 -4.05
N GLU A 37 -23.62 1.20 -2.82
CA GLU A 37 -23.37 2.38 -2.01
C GLU A 37 -22.34 3.32 -2.65
N SER A 38 -21.16 2.80 -3.03
CA SER A 38 -20.06 3.58 -3.62
C SER A 38 -20.43 4.09 -5.01
N HIS A 39 -21.05 3.23 -5.82
CA HIS A 39 -21.56 3.59 -7.12
C HIS A 39 -22.60 4.72 -7.05
N ARG A 40 -23.59 4.62 -6.16
CA ARG A 40 -24.64 5.64 -6.02
C ARG A 40 -24.08 6.98 -5.54
N ALA A 41 -23.13 6.94 -4.60
CA ALA A 41 -22.48 8.16 -4.10
C ALA A 41 -21.75 8.89 -5.24
N LEU A 42 -21.01 8.18 -6.08
CA LEU A 42 -20.32 8.77 -7.24
C LEU A 42 -21.29 9.19 -8.35
N ALA A 43 -22.33 8.41 -8.62
CA ALA A 43 -23.35 8.73 -9.61
C ALA A 43 -24.13 10.01 -9.24
N ALA A 44 -24.34 10.29 -7.95
CA ALA A 44 -24.99 11.51 -7.47
C ALA A 44 -24.23 12.79 -7.87
N LEU A 45 -22.92 12.70 -8.15
CA LEU A 45 -22.11 13.81 -8.66
C LEU A 45 -22.40 14.15 -10.13
N SER A 46 -23.22 13.33 -10.81
CA SER A 46 -23.53 13.45 -12.24
C SER A 46 -22.28 13.57 -13.14
N PRO A 47 -21.30 12.67 -13.01
CA PRO A 47 -20.06 12.78 -13.77
C PRO A 47 -20.29 12.56 -15.27
N THR A 48 -19.44 13.15 -16.12
CA THR A 48 -19.48 12.83 -17.56
C THR A 48 -19.14 11.36 -17.84
N ARG A 49 -18.23 10.78 -17.06
CA ARG A 49 -17.84 9.36 -17.12
C ARG A 49 -17.75 8.78 -15.71
N LEU A 50 -18.35 7.61 -15.50
CA LEU A 50 -18.22 6.82 -14.27
C LEU A 50 -17.58 5.47 -14.58
N LEU A 51 -16.42 5.20 -13.99
CA LEU A 51 -15.77 3.88 -14.00
C LEU A 51 -16.20 3.11 -12.77
N SER A 52 -17.01 2.06 -12.92
CA SER A 52 -17.42 1.20 -11.80
C SER A 52 -17.85 -0.19 -12.26
N TYR A 53 -17.84 -1.16 -11.35
CA TYR A 53 -18.39 -2.51 -11.61
C TYR A 53 -19.91 -2.58 -11.58
N ALA A 54 -20.59 -1.47 -11.37
CA ALA A 54 -22.04 -1.34 -11.48
C ALA A 54 -22.39 -0.53 -12.74
N GLY A 55 -23.36 -1.00 -13.53
CA GLY A 55 -23.77 -0.32 -14.77
C GLY A 55 -24.49 -1.24 -15.76
N ALA A 56 -24.77 -0.73 -16.96
CA ALA A 56 -25.48 -1.47 -18.01
C ALA A 56 -24.68 -2.67 -18.57
N HIS A 57 -23.34 -2.60 -18.51
CA HIS A 57 -22.43 -3.65 -18.99
C HIS A 57 -21.24 -3.81 -18.04
N PRO A 58 -21.45 -4.33 -16.82
CA PRO A 58 -20.37 -4.47 -15.86
C PRO A 58 -19.39 -5.56 -16.33
N PRO A 59 -18.07 -5.40 -16.10
CA PRO A 59 -17.11 -6.48 -16.35
C PRO A 59 -17.51 -7.68 -15.49
N ARG A 60 -17.76 -8.84 -16.11
CA ARG A 60 -18.08 -10.07 -15.34
C ARG A 60 -16.83 -10.50 -14.56
N SER A 61 -16.93 -10.54 -13.24
CA SER A 61 -15.96 -11.26 -12.41
C SER A 61 -16.16 -12.76 -12.60
N ARG A 62 -15.07 -13.52 -12.67
CA ARG A 62 -15.09 -14.96 -12.41
C ARG A 62 -14.65 -15.11 -10.96
N GLY A 63 -15.30 -15.98 -10.19
CA GLY A 63 -15.15 -16.05 -8.73
C GLY A 63 -13.71 -16.21 -8.22
N ASP A 64 -12.80 -16.71 -9.07
CA ASP A 64 -11.40 -16.99 -8.73
C ASP A 64 -10.40 -16.00 -9.37
N ASP A 65 -10.85 -14.91 -9.99
CA ASP A 65 -9.93 -13.93 -10.58
C ASP A 65 -9.16 -13.18 -9.49
N HIS A 66 -7.84 -13.13 -9.63
CA HIS A 66 -7.00 -12.26 -8.80
C HIS A 66 -7.43 -10.80 -8.96
N GLU A 67 -7.42 -10.03 -7.86
CA GLU A 67 -7.86 -8.64 -7.81
C GLU A 67 -7.26 -7.74 -8.92
N ARG A 68 -5.99 -7.90 -9.27
CA ARG A 68 -5.35 -7.15 -10.38
C ARG A 68 -6.04 -7.38 -11.74
N VAL A 69 -6.49 -8.60 -12.00
CA VAL A 69 -7.18 -8.97 -13.24
C VAL A 69 -8.56 -8.34 -13.27
N LEU A 70 -9.24 -8.30 -12.12
CA LEU A 70 -10.50 -7.58 -12.00
C LEU A 70 -10.27 -6.11 -12.37
N TRP A 71 -9.36 -5.40 -11.69
CA TRP A 71 -9.12 -3.97 -11.94
C TRP A 71 -8.73 -3.67 -13.39
N CYS A 72 -7.89 -4.49 -14.02
CA CYS A 72 -7.55 -4.33 -15.43
C CYS A 72 -8.76 -4.53 -16.36
N ARG A 73 -9.68 -5.45 -16.02
CA ARG A 73 -10.93 -5.62 -16.79
C ARG A 73 -11.86 -4.43 -16.64
N LEU A 74 -11.95 -3.81 -15.46
CA LEU A 74 -12.69 -2.57 -15.29
C LEU A 74 -12.15 -1.49 -16.24
N LEU A 75 -10.84 -1.26 -16.20
CA LEU A 75 -10.19 -0.29 -17.07
C LEU A 75 -10.45 -0.60 -18.56
N THR A 76 -10.25 -1.84 -18.98
CA THR A 76 -10.44 -2.28 -20.37
C THR A 76 -11.89 -2.13 -20.82
N ALA A 77 -12.86 -2.46 -19.98
CA ALA A 77 -14.29 -2.30 -20.27
C ALA A 77 -14.68 -0.83 -20.53
N HIS A 78 -13.90 0.11 -19.99
CA HIS A 78 -14.07 1.54 -20.21
C HIS A 78 -13.08 2.14 -21.23
N GLY A 79 -12.43 1.29 -22.05
CA GLY A 79 -11.54 1.69 -23.14
C GLY A 79 -10.16 2.15 -22.70
N ILE A 80 -9.75 1.83 -21.47
CA ILE A 80 -8.43 2.14 -20.94
C ILE A 80 -7.56 0.87 -21.02
N PRO A 81 -6.48 0.86 -21.83
CA PRO A 81 -5.57 -0.27 -21.87
C PRO A 81 -4.98 -0.55 -20.49
N ALA A 82 -4.98 -1.81 -20.08
CA ALA A 82 -4.41 -2.24 -18.81
C ALA A 82 -3.81 -3.64 -18.95
N ASP A 83 -2.63 -3.83 -18.38
CA ASP A 83 -1.94 -5.12 -18.35
C ASP A 83 -1.83 -5.61 -16.91
N PRO A 84 -2.44 -6.75 -16.53
CA PRO A 84 -2.33 -7.30 -15.18
C PRO A 84 -0.91 -7.78 -14.83
N ALA A 85 0.03 -7.81 -15.78
CA ALA A 85 1.45 -8.02 -15.52
C ALA A 85 2.24 -6.71 -15.31
N ASP A 86 1.66 -5.54 -15.64
CA ASP A 86 2.27 -4.23 -15.38
C ASP A 86 1.99 -3.79 -13.94
N LEU A 87 2.80 -4.33 -13.04
CA LEU A 87 2.71 -4.07 -11.60
C LEU A 87 3.61 -2.91 -11.17
N ARG A 88 4.41 -2.34 -12.07
CA ARG A 88 5.49 -1.44 -11.69
C ARG A 88 5.02 0.01 -11.60
N LEU A 89 5.26 0.62 -10.45
CA LEU A 89 5.15 2.06 -10.29
C LEU A 89 6.48 2.73 -10.64
N ALA A 90 6.40 3.85 -11.35
CA ALA A 90 7.55 4.72 -11.52
C ALA A 90 8.04 5.22 -10.15
N PRO A 91 9.35 5.25 -9.88
CA PRO A 91 9.88 5.87 -8.67
C PRO A 91 9.38 7.32 -8.57
N PRO A 92 8.93 7.76 -7.38
CA PRO A 92 8.49 9.13 -7.21
C PRO A 92 9.66 10.11 -7.43
N PRO A 93 9.42 11.35 -7.87
CA PRO A 93 10.46 12.34 -8.14
C PRO A 93 11.09 12.95 -6.86
N VAL A 94 10.82 12.37 -5.70
CA VAL A 94 11.35 12.83 -4.41
C VAL A 94 12.57 11.99 -4.00
N PRO A 95 13.61 12.59 -3.39
CA PRO A 95 14.78 11.83 -2.97
C PRO A 95 14.45 10.76 -1.94
N SER A 96 15.12 9.61 -2.05
CA SER A 96 15.09 8.58 -1.01
C SER A 96 15.81 9.09 0.24
N PRO A 97 15.23 8.92 1.44
CA PRO A 97 15.90 9.30 2.69
C PRO A 97 17.06 8.34 3.05
N ALA A 98 17.10 7.13 2.49
CA ALA A 98 18.16 6.15 2.74
C ALA A 98 18.41 5.24 1.51
N PRO A 99 18.95 5.78 0.40
CA PRO A 99 19.18 5.01 -0.81
C PRO A 99 20.19 3.87 -0.55
N GLY A 100 19.90 2.68 -1.09
CA GLY A 100 20.71 1.48 -0.95
C GLY A 100 20.64 0.80 0.42
N ALA A 101 19.83 1.30 1.36
CA ALA A 101 19.65 0.65 2.65
C ALA A 101 18.80 -0.62 2.54
N VAL A 102 18.99 -1.55 3.49
CA VAL A 102 18.00 -2.57 3.78
C VAL A 102 16.93 -1.95 4.68
N VAL A 103 15.68 -2.00 4.24
CA VAL A 103 14.53 -1.48 4.98
C VAL A 103 13.92 -2.61 5.79
N VAL A 104 13.68 -2.38 7.07
CA VAL A 104 12.94 -3.30 7.96
C VAL A 104 11.66 -2.62 8.41
N HIS A 105 10.53 -3.27 8.19
CA HIS A 105 9.23 -2.81 8.66
C HIS A 105 8.60 -3.91 9.53
N PRO A 106 8.77 -3.84 10.87
CA PRO A 106 8.31 -4.89 11.79
C PRO A 106 6.80 -4.86 12.03
N GLY A 107 6.14 -3.75 11.66
CA GLY A 107 4.71 -3.53 11.86
C GLY A 107 3.80 -4.53 11.17
N ALA A 108 2.67 -4.82 11.81
CA ALA A 108 1.63 -5.68 11.28
C ALA A 108 0.23 -5.16 11.66
N ASN A 109 -0.74 -5.35 10.77
CA ASN A 109 -2.12 -4.89 11.00
C ASN A 109 -2.96 -5.86 11.87
N ALA A 110 -2.38 -6.97 12.31
CA ALA A 110 -3.02 -7.95 13.18
C ALA A 110 -1.98 -8.71 14.00
N PRO A 111 -2.22 -8.97 15.30
CA PRO A 111 -1.26 -9.67 16.17
C PRO A 111 -0.80 -11.03 15.64
N ALA A 112 -1.68 -11.78 14.96
CA ALA A 112 -1.34 -13.07 14.37
C ALA A 112 -0.33 -13.00 13.20
N ARG A 113 -0.05 -11.80 12.68
CA ARG A 113 0.93 -11.53 11.62
C ARG A 113 2.22 -10.89 12.14
N GLU A 114 2.30 -10.64 13.45
CA GLU A 114 3.48 -10.07 14.09
C GLU A 114 4.58 -11.13 14.20
N TRP A 115 5.78 -10.78 13.73
CA TRP A 115 6.98 -11.58 13.97
C TRP A 115 7.74 -11.00 15.17
N PRO A 116 8.27 -11.83 16.09
CA PRO A 116 8.89 -11.33 17.32
C PRO A 116 10.00 -10.31 17.05
N ALA A 117 9.98 -9.19 17.78
CA ALA A 117 10.92 -8.08 17.61
C ALA A 117 12.38 -8.52 17.82
N GLU A 118 12.62 -9.49 18.69
CA GLU A 118 13.94 -10.04 18.97
C GLU A 118 14.55 -10.70 17.73
N ARG A 119 13.72 -11.35 16.91
CA ARG A 119 14.16 -12.00 15.66
C ARG A 119 14.45 -10.97 14.58
N TYR A 120 13.68 -9.89 14.50
CA TYR A 120 14.05 -8.74 13.67
C TYR A 120 15.41 -8.17 14.12
N ALA A 121 15.63 -8.03 15.44
CA ALA A 121 16.89 -7.50 15.97
C ALA A 121 18.09 -8.40 15.64
N GLU A 122 17.92 -9.73 15.64
CA GLU A 122 18.94 -10.68 15.16
C GLU A 122 19.29 -10.46 13.69
N VAL A 123 18.28 -10.37 12.81
CA VAL A 123 18.51 -10.14 11.38
C VAL A 123 19.19 -8.79 11.13
N ILE A 124 18.73 -7.72 11.79
CA ILE A 124 19.34 -6.39 11.68
C ILE A 124 20.82 -6.44 12.10
N ARG A 125 21.13 -7.10 13.23
CA ARG A 125 22.53 -7.22 13.70
C ARG A 125 23.40 -7.98 12.71
N ALA A 126 22.90 -9.08 12.13
CA ALA A 126 23.62 -9.84 11.12
C ALA A 126 23.90 -9.00 9.86
N LEU A 127 22.88 -8.34 9.31
CA LEU A 127 23.03 -7.47 8.14
C LEU A 127 24.04 -6.33 8.37
N ARG A 128 24.03 -5.74 9.58
CA ARG A 128 24.99 -4.70 9.94
C ARG A 128 26.41 -5.23 10.09
N ALA A 129 26.59 -6.43 10.64
CA ALA A 129 27.88 -7.10 10.72
C ALA A 129 28.47 -7.34 9.31
N ASP A 130 27.61 -7.57 8.31
CA ASP A 130 27.96 -7.66 6.89
C ASP A 130 28.15 -6.29 6.20
N GLY A 131 28.18 -5.20 6.96
CA GLY A 131 28.40 -3.85 6.45
C GLY A 131 27.20 -3.23 5.73
N ARG A 132 25.99 -3.80 5.84
CA ARG A 132 24.77 -3.21 5.27
C ARG A 132 24.25 -2.08 6.17
N ARG A 133 23.88 -0.96 5.54
CA ARG A 133 23.05 0.05 6.21
C ARG A 133 21.64 -0.49 6.33
N VAL A 134 21.09 -0.46 7.55
CA VAL A 134 19.74 -0.93 7.85
C VAL A 134 18.94 0.23 8.41
N VAL A 135 17.73 0.44 7.88
CA VAL A 135 16.78 1.42 8.41
C VAL A 135 15.49 0.75 8.83
N VAL A 136 14.87 1.25 9.90
CA VAL A 136 13.62 0.72 10.44
C VAL A 136 12.50 1.73 10.26
N THR A 137 11.37 1.28 9.74
CA THR A 137 10.16 2.10 9.55
C THR A 137 9.00 1.57 10.38
N GLY A 138 7.97 2.39 10.63
CA GLY A 138 6.74 1.95 11.30
C GLY A 138 5.48 2.63 10.75
N GLY A 139 4.32 2.18 11.22
CA GLY A 139 3.01 2.80 11.07
C GLY A 139 2.78 3.91 12.11
N PRO A 140 1.60 4.57 12.10
CA PRO A 140 1.36 5.79 12.89
C PRO A 140 1.52 5.56 14.40
N ASP A 141 1.09 4.38 14.85
CA ASP A 141 1.04 3.97 16.25
C ASP A 141 2.20 3.04 16.65
N GLU A 142 3.21 2.89 15.78
CA GLU A 142 4.31 1.93 15.96
C GLU A 142 5.63 2.59 16.41
N LYS A 143 5.57 3.81 16.94
CA LYS A 143 6.76 4.56 17.38
C LYS A 143 7.57 3.80 18.44
N ASP A 144 6.89 3.21 19.41
CA ASP A 144 7.54 2.47 20.49
C ASP A 144 8.15 1.15 20.01
N LEU A 145 7.50 0.50 19.04
CA LEU A 145 8.03 -0.70 18.37
C LEU A 145 9.35 -0.37 17.64
N VAL A 146 9.37 0.69 16.83
CA VAL A 146 10.58 1.14 16.11
C VAL A 146 11.69 1.52 17.09
N ALA A 147 11.37 2.27 18.14
CA ALA A 147 12.35 2.68 19.15
C ALA A 147 12.90 1.48 19.94
N GLY A 148 12.05 0.53 20.33
CA GLY A 148 12.43 -0.70 21.03
C GLY A 148 13.34 -1.58 20.19
N LEU A 149 12.97 -1.81 18.93
CA LEU A 149 13.77 -2.56 17.98
C LEU A 149 15.11 -1.87 17.71
N GLY A 150 15.11 -0.54 17.59
CA GLY A 150 16.33 0.24 17.44
C GLY A 150 17.32 0.02 18.58
N ARG A 151 16.83 0.04 19.84
CA ARG A 151 17.65 -0.27 21.01
C ARG A 151 18.19 -1.71 20.98
N ALA A 152 17.34 -2.69 20.70
CA ALA A 152 17.72 -4.10 20.67
C ALA A 152 18.75 -4.43 19.57
N ALA A 153 18.69 -3.72 18.44
CA ALA A 153 19.57 -3.92 17.30
C ALA A 153 20.79 -2.98 17.26
N GLY A 154 20.90 -2.06 18.22
CA GLY A 154 21.96 -1.05 18.27
C GLY A 154 21.90 -0.02 17.14
N LEU A 155 20.70 0.28 16.63
CA LEU A 155 20.43 1.37 15.69
C LEU A 155 20.15 2.68 16.44
N ARG A 156 20.42 3.81 15.81
CA ARG A 156 20.22 5.14 16.41
C ARG A 156 19.95 6.21 15.36
N GLY A 157 19.29 7.28 15.80
CA GLY A 157 19.15 8.53 15.04
C GLY A 157 18.47 8.33 13.69
N GLU A 158 19.16 8.74 12.62
CA GLU A 158 18.66 8.83 11.25
C GLU A 158 18.27 7.51 10.58
N ASP A 159 18.65 6.37 11.16
CA ASP A 159 18.26 5.04 10.64
C ASP A 159 16.91 4.56 11.19
N LEU A 160 16.28 5.32 12.08
CA LEU A 160 14.97 5.03 12.64
C LEU A 160 13.94 6.04 12.12
N PHE A 161 12.90 5.54 11.46
CA PHE A 161 11.74 6.30 11.03
C PHE A 161 10.53 5.89 11.89
N PRO A 162 10.43 6.39 13.14
CA PRO A 162 9.32 6.08 14.02
C PRO A 162 8.06 6.78 13.52
N GLY A 163 6.95 6.05 13.45
CA GLY A 163 5.73 6.58 12.85
C GLY A 163 5.72 6.44 11.32
N THR A 164 4.67 6.95 10.69
CA THR A 164 4.45 6.81 9.24
C THR A 164 5.22 7.83 8.43
N LEU A 165 6.08 7.34 7.54
CA LEU A 165 6.49 8.12 6.37
C LEU A 165 5.27 8.32 5.47
N SER A 166 5.04 9.55 5.00
CA SER A 166 4.01 9.79 4.00
C SER A 166 4.32 8.99 2.72
N PHE A 167 3.30 8.76 1.89
CA PHE A 167 3.39 7.84 0.75
C PHE A 167 4.57 8.14 -0.19
N GLY A 168 4.81 9.41 -0.53
CA GLY A 168 5.92 9.81 -1.40
C GLY A 168 7.30 9.42 -0.87
N PRO A 169 7.70 9.88 0.33
CA PRO A 169 8.93 9.46 0.99
C PRO A 169 9.06 7.95 1.20
N LEU A 170 7.98 7.24 1.56
CA LEU A 170 8.01 5.78 1.70
C LEU A 170 8.27 5.10 0.35
N ALA A 171 7.59 5.53 -0.71
CA ALA A 171 7.80 5.01 -2.06
C ALA A 171 9.23 5.33 -2.58
N ALA A 172 9.77 6.51 -2.26
CA ALA A 172 11.14 6.87 -2.59
C ALA A 172 12.16 6.03 -1.81
N LEU A 173 11.89 5.75 -0.54
CA LEU A 173 12.69 4.86 0.29
C LEU A 173 12.73 3.46 -0.33
N LEU A 174 11.56 2.86 -0.58
CA LEU A 174 11.45 1.48 -1.07
C LEU A 174 12.00 1.34 -2.50
N SER A 175 11.67 2.25 -3.42
CA SER A 175 12.15 2.20 -4.81
C SER A 175 13.67 2.31 -4.97
N ARG A 176 14.37 2.77 -3.93
CA ARG A 176 15.83 2.88 -3.90
C ARG A 176 16.46 1.98 -2.83
N ALA A 177 15.68 1.14 -2.15
CA ALA A 177 16.18 0.21 -1.15
C ALA A 177 16.93 -0.95 -1.82
N ALA A 178 17.93 -1.49 -1.12
CA ALA A 178 18.60 -2.71 -1.55
C ALA A 178 17.74 -3.96 -1.29
N LEU A 179 16.93 -3.92 -0.23
CA LEU A 179 16.06 -5.01 0.20
C LEU A 179 14.98 -4.46 1.15
N LEU A 180 13.76 -5.00 1.11
CA LEU A 180 12.77 -4.86 2.18
C LEU A 180 12.65 -6.19 2.96
N LEU A 181 12.60 -6.10 4.28
CA LEU A 181 12.11 -7.17 5.18
C LEU A 181 10.87 -6.66 5.92
N SER A 182 9.73 -7.32 5.73
CA SER A 182 8.48 -6.95 6.41
C SER A 182 7.51 -8.12 6.53
N SER A 183 6.46 -7.97 7.36
CA SER A 183 5.25 -8.79 7.23
C SER A 183 4.45 -8.42 5.97
N ASP A 184 3.44 -9.22 5.63
CA ASP A 184 2.43 -8.94 4.58
C ASP A 184 1.56 -7.72 4.94
N THR A 185 2.08 -6.53 4.66
CA THR A 185 1.47 -5.21 4.92
C THR A 185 1.70 -4.25 3.75
N GLY A 186 1.12 -3.04 3.82
CA GLY A 186 1.22 -2.02 2.78
C GLY A 186 2.64 -1.79 2.20
N PRO A 187 3.70 -1.64 3.02
CA PRO A 187 5.07 -1.56 2.54
C PRO A 187 5.52 -2.73 1.66
N ALA A 188 5.09 -3.96 1.94
CA ALA A 188 5.41 -5.13 1.11
C ALA A 188 4.85 -5.00 -0.31
N HIS A 189 3.58 -4.59 -0.42
CA HIS A 189 2.94 -4.37 -1.72
C HIS A 189 3.56 -3.19 -2.47
N LEU A 190 3.89 -2.10 -1.77
CA LEU A 190 4.55 -0.95 -2.37
C LEU A 190 5.95 -1.30 -2.87
N ALA A 191 6.72 -2.08 -2.11
CA ALA A 191 8.03 -2.58 -2.53
C ALA A 191 7.94 -3.49 -3.77
N ALA A 192 6.96 -4.39 -3.81
CA ALA A 192 6.69 -5.21 -5.00
C ALA A 192 6.38 -4.34 -6.23
N ALA A 193 5.54 -3.31 -6.04
CA ALA A 193 5.21 -2.36 -7.10
C ALA A 193 6.41 -1.50 -7.52
N CYS A 194 7.36 -1.21 -6.62
CA CYS A 194 8.60 -0.52 -6.98
C CYS A 194 9.66 -1.46 -7.60
N GLY A 195 9.42 -2.78 -7.64
CA GLY A 195 10.40 -3.77 -8.08
C GLY A 195 11.55 -3.98 -7.08
N THR A 196 11.35 -3.62 -5.81
CA THR A 196 12.34 -3.75 -4.75
C THR A 196 12.49 -5.21 -4.32
N PRO A 197 13.71 -5.76 -4.26
CA PRO A 197 13.94 -7.09 -3.68
C PRO A 197 13.32 -7.15 -2.27
N SER A 198 12.56 -8.20 -1.97
CA SER A 198 11.78 -8.26 -0.72
C SER A 198 11.79 -9.66 -0.10
N VAL A 199 11.85 -9.69 1.22
CA VAL A 199 11.54 -10.85 2.07
C VAL A 199 10.27 -10.51 2.84
N THR A 200 9.16 -11.14 2.46
CA THR A 200 7.86 -10.91 3.09
C THR A 200 7.49 -12.11 3.97
N LEU A 201 7.22 -11.83 5.24
CA LEU A 201 6.80 -12.82 6.22
C LEU A 201 5.27 -12.96 6.19
N PHE A 202 4.81 -14.17 5.91
CA PHE A 202 3.39 -14.52 5.92
C PHE A 202 3.05 -15.25 7.21
N GLY A 203 2.00 -14.79 7.89
CA GLY A 203 1.42 -15.45 9.06
C GLY A 203 0.40 -16.52 8.65
N PRO A 204 -0.84 -16.46 9.16
CA PRO A 204 -1.86 -17.48 8.87
C PRO A 204 -2.49 -17.37 7.47
N VAL A 205 -2.24 -16.27 6.76
CA VAL A 205 -2.77 -16.06 5.40
C VAL A 205 -1.71 -16.50 4.39
N PRO A 206 -2.03 -17.46 3.51
CA PRO A 206 -1.08 -17.93 2.52
C PRO A 206 -0.86 -16.90 1.40
N PRO A 207 0.33 -16.86 0.79
CA PRO A 207 0.72 -15.84 -0.20
C PRO A 207 0.07 -15.96 -1.57
N TRP A 208 -0.72 -17.01 -1.83
CA TRP A 208 -1.38 -17.26 -3.12
C TRP A 208 -2.85 -16.83 -3.16
N ARG A 209 -3.38 -16.28 -2.06
CA ARG A 209 -4.67 -15.61 -2.03
C ARG A 209 -4.51 -14.15 -2.43
#